data_AF-A0A1I5FDH9-F1
#
_entry.id   AF-A0A1I5FDH9-F1
#
_cell.length_a   1.000
_cell.length_b   1.000
_cell.length_c   1.000
_cell.angle_alpha   90.00
_cell.angle_beta   90.00
_cell.angle_gamma   90.00
#
_symmetry.space_group_name_H-M   'P 1'
#
loop_
_entity.id
_entity.type
_entity.pdbx_description
1 polymer ?
#
loop_
_entity_poly.entity_id
_entity_poly.type
_entity_poly.pdbx_seq_one_letter_code
_entity_poly.pdbx_strand_id
1 'polypeptide(L)'
;MTTIIPFIPRSTSAALPHLQPAAASPAVCRVPLLRHRIPAGFPSPADGYVESALDLNTYLVRNKTATFFFRVIGDSMTGANIHDGDMLVVDRSIEPKHGHIVLAVINNEYTVKRLHSMNGVIELHAENPAYSPICFQEHDELQVWGVVTGAVSRFAV
;
A
#
# COMPACT_ATOMS: atom_id res chain seq x y z
N MET A 1 19.39 7.90 -56.32
CA MET A 1 19.06 8.77 -55.18
C MET A 1 18.04 8.03 -54.32
N THR A 2 18.48 7.35 -53.27
CA THR A 2 17.59 6.69 -52.30
C THR A 2 18.16 6.94 -50.91
N THR A 3 17.54 7.85 -50.17
CA THR A 3 17.92 8.20 -48.80
C THR A 3 17.27 7.21 -47.84
N ILE A 4 18.08 6.46 -47.09
CA ILE A 4 17.65 5.64 -45.97
C ILE A 4 17.57 6.55 -44.74
N ILE A 5 16.37 6.74 -44.21
CA ILE A 5 16.12 7.47 -42.96
C ILE A 5 16.32 6.47 -41.82
N PRO A 6 17.18 6.73 -40.81
CA PRO A 6 17.33 5.81 -39.70
C PRO A 6 16.12 5.89 -38.77
N PHE A 7 15.58 4.71 -38.44
CA PHE A 7 14.52 4.51 -37.45
C PHE A 7 15.11 4.72 -36.05
N ILE A 8 14.73 5.82 -35.40
CA ILE A 8 15.09 6.12 -34.01
C ILE A 8 14.06 5.42 -33.10
N PRO A 9 14.44 4.45 -32.26
CA PRO A 9 13.52 3.94 -31.25
C PRO A 9 13.28 5.02 -30.20
N ARG A 10 12.03 5.48 -30.06
CA ARG A 10 11.60 6.30 -28.90
C ARG A 10 11.66 5.41 -27.65
N SER A 11 12.81 5.42 -26.98
CA SER A 11 12.91 5.00 -25.58
C SER A 11 12.03 5.94 -24.76
N THR A 12 10.81 5.51 -24.47
CA THR A 12 10.00 6.14 -23.43
C THR A 12 10.20 5.28 -22.18
N SER A 13 11.39 5.39 -21.60
CA SER A 13 11.63 4.93 -20.23
C SER A 13 10.77 5.81 -19.33
N ALA A 14 9.60 5.30 -18.93
CA ALA A 14 8.86 5.87 -17.82
C ALA A 14 9.73 5.66 -16.57
N ALA A 15 10.57 6.67 -16.29
CA ALA A 15 11.40 6.68 -15.11
C ALA A 15 10.49 6.52 -13.89
N LEU A 16 10.62 5.40 -13.18
CA LEU A 16 9.92 5.16 -11.93
C LEU A 16 10.18 6.36 -11.01
N PRO A 17 9.16 6.97 -10.39
CA PRO A 17 9.37 8.05 -9.45
C PRO A 17 10.35 7.58 -8.38
N HIS A 18 11.29 8.46 -8.01
CA HIS A 18 12.25 8.19 -6.95
C HIS A 18 11.49 7.97 -5.63
N LEU A 19 11.27 6.71 -5.26
CA LEU A 19 10.57 6.37 -4.02
C LEU A 19 11.51 6.68 -2.86
N GLN A 20 11.16 7.70 -2.06
CA GLN A 20 11.89 8.02 -0.85
C GLN A 20 11.33 7.20 0.32
N PRO A 21 12.18 6.55 1.12
CA PRO A 21 11.74 5.90 2.36
C PRO A 21 11.19 6.93 3.34
N ALA A 22 10.38 6.47 4.30
CA ALA A 22 9.96 7.31 5.42
C ALA A 22 11.20 7.96 6.06
N ALA A 23 11.18 9.29 6.23
CA ALA A 23 12.34 10.08 6.63
C ALA A 23 13.14 9.45 7.79
N ALA A 24 14.48 9.50 7.72
CA ALA A 24 15.36 8.86 8.71
C ALA A 24 15.16 9.42 10.14
N SER A 25 14.72 10.68 10.26
CA SER A 25 14.38 11.35 11.52
C SER A 25 13.05 12.12 11.36
N PRO A 26 11.88 11.46 11.44
CA PRO A 26 10.63 12.19 11.44
C PRO A 26 10.53 12.96 12.76
N ALA A 27 10.07 14.21 12.71
CA ALA A 27 9.67 14.90 13.94
C ALA A 27 8.57 14.05 14.60
N VAL A 28 8.86 13.53 15.79
CA VAL A 28 7.93 12.66 16.54
C VAL A 28 6.72 13.51 16.91
N CYS A 29 5.62 13.32 16.19
CA CYS A 29 4.35 13.98 16.49
C CYS A 29 3.59 13.10 17.48
N ARG A 30 3.71 13.43 18.76
CA ARG A 30 3.01 12.75 19.85
C ARG A 30 1.65 13.41 20.06
N VAL A 31 0.61 12.80 19.50
CA VAL A 31 -0.78 13.24 19.70
C VAL A 31 -1.36 12.44 20.87
N PRO A 32 -2.01 13.05 21.88
CA PRO A 32 -2.62 12.29 22.97
C PRO A 32 -3.61 11.26 22.43
N LEU A 33 -3.48 10.00 22.86
CA LEU A 33 -4.49 8.97 22.66
C LEU A 33 -5.51 9.03 23.78
N LEU A 34 -6.78 9.08 23.43
CA LEU A 34 -7.83 8.63 24.35
C LEU A 34 -8.10 7.15 24.05
N ARG A 35 -7.85 6.22 24.99
CA ARG A 35 -8.29 4.82 24.85
C ARG A 35 -9.79 4.59 25.04
N HIS A 36 -10.56 5.63 25.34
CA HIS A 36 -12.00 5.52 25.15
C HIS A 36 -12.23 5.15 23.68
N ARG A 37 -12.61 3.89 23.43
CA ARG A 37 -13.25 3.56 22.16
C ARG A 37 -14.52 4.40 22.18
N ILE A 38 -14.49 5.52 21.48
CA ILE A 38 -15.70 6.31 21.25
C ILE A 38 -16.60 5.34 20.49
N PRO A 39 -17.67 4.81 21.10
CA PRO A 39 -18.66 4.09 20.31
C PRO A 39 -19.13 5.08 19.25
N ALA A 40 -19.54 4.63 18.08
CA ALA A 40 -20.18 5.52 17.10
C ALA A 40 -21.53 6.13 17.62
N GLY A 41 -21.83 6.00 18.93
CA GLY A 41 -23.00 6.50 19.66
C GLY A 41 -22.61 7.24 20.96
N PHE A 42 -23.55 7.40 21.89
CA PHE A 42 -23.43 8.33 23.03
C PHE A 42 -22.44 7.85 24.11
N PRO A 43 -21.35 8.58 24.42
CA PRO A 43 -20.40 8.19 25.46
C PRO A 43 -20.87 8.65 26.86
N SER A 44 -20.68 7.81 27.88
CA SER A 44 -20.91 8.20 29.29
C SER A 44 -19.69 8.96 29.85
N PRO A 45 -19.89 9.92 30.79
CA PRO A 45 -18.94 11.02 31.02
C PRO A 45 -17.81 10.73 32.02
N ALA A 46 -17.71 9.52 32.54
CA ALA A 46 -16.78 9.22 33.63
C ALA A 46 -15.62 8.39 33.10
N ASP A 47 -14.49 9.05 32.84
CA ASP A 47 -13.20 8.66 33.43
C ASP A 47 -12.07 9.54 32.90
N GLY A 48 -11.51 10.35 33.80
CA GLY A 48 -10.30 11.11 33.57
C GLY A 48 -9.09 10.18 33.70
N TYR A 49 -8.50 9.79 32.57
CA TYR A 49 -7.23 9.06 32.54
C TYR A 49 -6.32 9.62 31.45
N VAL A 50 -5.12 10.04 31.87
CA VAL A 50 -4.06 10.53 30.98
C VAL A 50 -3.23 9.33 30.54
N GLU A 51 -3.17 9.08 29.23
CA GLU A 51 -2.44 7.96 28.65
C GLU A 51 -1.33 8.39 27.68
N SER A 52 -0.46 7.43 27.36
CA SER A 52 0.66 7.59 26.45
C SER A 52 0.21 8.10 25.08
N ALA A 53 0.84 9.15 24.57
CA ALA A 53 0.55 9.71 23.25
C ALA A 53 0.74 8.70 22.10
N LEU A 54 -0.16 8.71 21.10
CA LEU A 54 0.03 8.03 19.81
C LEU A 54 1.10 8.78 19.06
N ASP A 55 2.01 8.02 18.48
CA ASP A 55 2.72 8.47 17.28
C ASP A 55 2.35 7.50 16.16
N LEU A 56 1.68 8.00 15.12
CA LEU A 56 1.30 7.20 13.96
C LEU A 56 2.52 6.60 13.25
N ASN A 57 3.68 7.27 13.32
CA ASN A 57 4.92 6.70 12.81
C ASN A 57 5.26 5.43 13.57
N THR A 58 5.25 5.46 14.92
CA THR A 58 5.58 4.29 15.72
C THR A 58 4.52 3.19 15.61
N TYR A 59 3.26 3.57 15.38
CA TYR A 59 2.15 2.62 15.23
C TYR A 59 2.16 1.88 13.88
N LEU A 60 2.40 2.59 12.77
CA LEU A 60 2.30 2.04 11.40
C LEU A 60 3.64 1.64 10.80
N VAL A 61 4.72 2.34 11.16
CA VAL A 61 6.06 2.16 10.58
C VAL A 61 6.88 1.25 11.47
N ARG A 62 6.95 -0.03 11.09
CA ARG A 62 7.79 -1.02 11.78
C ARG A 62 9.27 -0.80 11.50
N ASN A 63 9.63 -0.62 10.23
CA ASN A 63 10.99 -0.42 9.79
C ASN A 63 11.10 0.82 8.89
N LYS A 64 11.58 1.94 9.45
CA LYS A 64 11.62 3.24 8.77
C LYS A 64 12.35 3.22 7.42
N THR A 65 13.47 2.51 7.33
CA THR A 65 14.28 2.48 6.11
C THR A 65 13.67 1.62 5.00
N ALA A 66 12.75 0.72 5.36
CA ALA A 66 12.07 -0.19 4.43
C ALA A 66 10.58 0.14 4.25
N THR A 67 10.07 1.20 4.88
CA THR A 67 8.66 1.60 4.82
C THR A 67 8.46 2.77 3.88
N PHE A 68 7.44 2.67 3.05
CA PHE A 68 7.07 3.64 2.02
C PHE A 68 5.57 3.85 2.02
N PHE A 69 5.15 5.00 1.50
CA PHE A 69 3.74 5.37 1.46
C PHE A 69 3.25 5.51 0.02
N PHE A 70 2.05 4.99 -0.25
CA PHE A 70 1.42 5.04 -1.57
C PHE A 70 -0.01 5.51 -1.45
N ARG A 71 -0.43 6.38 -2.37
CA ARG A 71 -1.83 6.79 -2.46
C ARG A 71 -2.61 5.81 -3.33
N VAL A 72 -3.73 5.33 -2.79
CA VAL A 72 -4.63 4.42 -3.50
C VAL A 72 -5.40 5.18 -4.57
N ILE A 73 -5.55 4.52 -5.71
CA ILE A 73 -6.46 4.93 -6.79
C ILE A 73 -7.34 3.73 -7.13
N GLY A 74 -8.65 3.94 -7.15
CA GLY A 74 -9.65 2.91 -7.43
C GLY A 74 -10.18 2.18 -6.19
N ASP A 75 -11.05 1.21 -6.45
CA ASP A 75 -11.92 0.54 -5.46
C ASP A 75 -11.74 -0.98 -5.45
N SER A 76 -10.69 -1.51 -6.08
CA SER A 76 -10.47 -2.96 -6.16
C SER A 76 -10.23 -3.62 -4.79
N MET A 77 -9.97 -2.83 -3.74
CA MET A 77 -9.61 -3.31 -2.41
C MET A 77 -10.63 -2.95 -1.31
N THR A 78 -11.86 -2.55 -1.67
CA THR A 78 -12.87 -2.05 -0.72
C THR A 78 -13.25 -3.05 0.37
N GLY A 79 -13.26 -4.36 0.08
CA GLY A 79 -13.52 -5.43 1.05
C GLY A 79 -12.44 -5.58 2.12
N ALA A 80 -11.26 -5.00 1.90
CA ALA A 80 -10.20 -4.86 2.90
C ALA A 80 -10.23 -3.51 3.64
N ASN A 81 -11.30 -2.71 3.48
CA ASN A 81 -11.41 -1.32 3.95
C ASN A 81 -10.30 -0.40 3.40
N ILE A 82 -9.86 -0.68 2.17
CA ILE A 82 -8.93 0.19 1.43
C ILE A 82 -9.74 0.87 0.33
N HIS A 83 -9.84 2.19 0.44
CA HIS A 83 -10.67 3.02 -0.42
C HIS A 83 -9.82 3.94 -1.29
N ASP A 84 -10.43 4.45 -2.36
CA ASP A 84 -9.82 5.47 -3.21
C ASP A 84 -9.38 6.68 -2.37
N GLY A 85 -8.15 7.15 -2.58
CA GLY A 85 -7.57 8.27 -1.84
C GLY A 85 -6.90 7.91 -0.52
N ASP A 86 -7.01 6.67 -0.03
CA ASP A 86 -6.31 6.22 1.18
C ASP A 86 -4.78 6.27 1.01
N MET A 87 -4.07 6.43 2.13
CA MET A 87 -2.61 6.29 2.18
C MET A 87 -2.25 4.90 2.70
N LEU A 88 -1.63 4.09 1.85
CA LEU A 88 -1.07 2.79 2.23
C LEU A 88 0.31 2.95 2.84
N VAL A 89 0.59 2.12 3.83
CA VAL A 89 1.91 1.92 4.42
C VAL A 89 2.42 0.57 3.92
N VAL A 90 3.54 0.58 3.20
CA VAL A 90 4.11 -0.61 2.55
C VAL A 90 5.52 -0.83 3.08
N ASP A 91 5.77 -2.04 3.60
CA ASP A 91 7.07 -2.45 4.12
C ASP A 91 7.72 -3.48 3.17
N ARG A 92 8.91 -3.15 2.66
CA ARG A 92 9.69 -4.01 1.76
C ARG A 92 10.54 -5.06 2.48
N SER A 93 10.72 -4.94 3.79
CA SER A 93 11.50 -5.89 4.58
C SER A 93 10.70 -7.13 5.00
N ILE A 94 9.38 -7.12 4.80
CA ILE A 94 8.49 -8.23 5.12
C ILE A 94 8.39 -9.18 3.93
N GLU A 95 8.68 -10.46 4.17
CA GLU A 95 8.49 -11.51 3.19
C GLU A 95 6.99 -11.70 2.88
N PRO A 96 6.56 -11.59 1.61
CA PRO A 96 5.17 -11.79 1.21
C PRO A 96 4.71 -13.24 1.45
N LYS A 97 3.52 -13.41 2.01
CA LYS A 97 2.91 -14.72 2.24
C LYS A 97 1.47 -14.74 1.73
N HIS A 98 0.96 -15.95 1.54
CA HIS A 98 -0.45 -16.16 1.23
C HIS A 98 -1.36 -15.38 2.21
N GLY A 99 -2.35 -14.66 1.68
CA GLY A 99 -3.30 -13.85 2.42
C GLY A 99 -2.83 -12.41 2.71
N HIS A 100 -1.54 -12.10 2.56
CA HIS A 100 -1.05 -10.74 2.70
C HIS A 100 -1.59 -9.85 1.59
N ILE A 101 -1.89 -8.59 1.92
CA ILE A 101 -2.11 -7.55 0.92
C ILE A 101 -0.73 -7.04 0.51
N VAL A 102 -0.48 -7.02 -0.79
CA VAL A 102 0.83 -6.67 -1.34
C VAL A 102 0.71 -5.56 -2.35
N LEU A 103 1.74 -4.72 -2.41
CA LEU A 103 2.01 -3.89 -3.57
C LEU A 103 2.81 -4.75 -4.56
N ALA A 104 2.22 -5.04 -5.71
CA ALA A 104 2.84 -5.78 -6.79
C ALA A 104 3.08 -4.87 -7.99
N VAL A 105 4.10 -5.19 -8.78
CA VAL A 105 4.36 -4.62 -10.08
C VAL A 105 4.14 -5.72 -11.10
N ILE A 106 3.21 -5.50 -12.02
CA ILE A 106 2.91 -6.42 -13.13
C ILE A 106 3.21 -5.65 -14.41
N ASN A 107 4.12 -6.15 -15.25
CA ASN A 107 4.47 -5.51 -16.53
C ASN A 107 4.74 -3.99 -16.38
N ASN A 108 5.52 -3.64 -15.34
CA ASN A 108 5.87 -2.26 -14.94
C ASN A 108 4.74 -1.38 -14.38
N GLU A 109 3.55 -1.92 -14.12
CA GLU A 109 2.43 -1.20 -13.52
C GLU A 109 2.19 -1.61 -12.06
N TYR A 110 2.04 -0.64 -11.16
CA TYR A 110 1.75 -0.89 -9.74
C TYR A 110 0.30 -1.30 -9.54
N THR A 111 0.07 -2.36 -8.76
CA THR A 111 -1.26 -2.76 -8.31
C THR A 111 -1.22 -3.23 -6.86
N VAL A 112 -2.35 -3.04 -6.16
CA VAL A 112 -2.53 -3.53 -4.79
C VAL A 112 -3.57 -4.64 -4.83
N LYS A 113 -3.18 -5.82 -4.35
CA LYS A 113 -4.01 -7.03 -4.36
C LYS A 113 -3.66 -7.92 -3.18
N ARG A 114 -4.55 -8.84 -2.84
CA ARG A 114 -4.26 -9.92 -1.91
C ARG A 114 -3.48 -11.01 -2.62
N LEU A 115 -2.34 -11.37 -2.06
CA LEU A 115 -1.49 -12.43 -2.59
C LEU A 115 -2.08 -13.79 -2.23
N HIS A 116 -2.41 -14.58 -3.24
CA HIS A 116 -2.85 -15.95 -3.08
C HIS A 116 -1.75 -16.86 -3.62
N SER A 117 -0.96 -17.46 -2.73
CA SER A 117 0.09 -18.41 -3.10
C SER A 117 -0.21 -19.76 -2.47
N MET A 118 -0.63 -20.73 -3.30
CA MET A 118 -0.97 -22.09 -2.86
C MET A 118 -0.50 -23.11 -3.89
N ASN A 119 0.11 -24.21 -3.43
CA ASN A 119 0.56 -25.32 -4.29
C ASN A 119 1.44 -24.88 -5.48
N GLY A 120 2.25 -23.82 -5.29
CA GLY A 120 3.11 -23.27 -6.34
C GLY A 120 2.41 -22.37 -7.35
N VAL A 121 1.08 -22.20 -7.26
CA VAL A 121 0.31 -21.26 -8.08
C VAL A 121 0.23 -19.92 -7.33
N ILE A 122 0.59 -18.85 -8.02
CA ILE A 122 0.49 -17.48 -7.53
C ILE A 122 -0.62 -16.77 -8.29
N GLU A 123 -1.53 -16.16 -7.55
CA GLU A 123 -2.61 -15.32 -8.07
C GLU A 123 -2.71 -14.04 -7.23
N LEU A 124 -3.21 -12.98 -7.85
CA LEU A 124 -3.51 -11.73 -7.16
C LEU A 124 -5.01 -11.47 -7.18
N HIS A 125 -5.59 -11.40 -5.99
CA HIS A 125 -7.02 -11.27 -5.79
C HIS A 125 -7.39 -9.86 -5.37
N ALA A 126 -8.39 -9.29 -6.03
CA ALA A 126 -9.02 -8.06 -5.57
C ALA A 126 -9.94 -8.37 -4.39
N GLU A 127 -10.13 -7.39 -3.52
CA GLU A 127 -11.12 -7.45 -2.44
C GLU A 127 -12.39 -6.72 -2.85
N ASN A 128 -12.79 -6.92 -4.10
CA ASN A 128 -14.01 -6.38 -4.66
C ASN A 128 -14.55 -7.41 -5.66
N PRO A 129 -15.76 -7.95 -5.44
CA PRO A 129 -16.34 -8.99 -6.30
C PRO A 129 -16.48 -8.62 -7.78
N ALA A 130 -16.44 -7.32 -8.11
CA ALA A 130 -16.48 -6.85 -9.50
C ALA A 130 -15.19 -7.14 -10.29
N TYR A 131 -14.12 -7.56 -9.62
CA TYR A 131 -12.80 -7.76 -10.21
C TYR A 131 -12.40 -9.24 -10.16
N SER A 132 -12.11 -9.82 -11.32
CA SER A 132 -11.62 -11.20 -11.41
C SER A 132 -10.19 -11.33 -10.85
N PRO A 133 -9.81 -12.50 -10.30
CA PRO A 133 -8.43 -12.79 -9.95
C PRO A 133 -7.49 -12.65 -11.15
N ILE A 134 -6.28 -12.15 -10.87
CA ILE A 134 -5.21 -12.05 -11.86
C ILE A 134 -4.35 -13.31 -11.75
N CYS A 135 -4.39 -14.12 -12.80
CA CYS A 135 -3.53 -15.29 -12.97
C CYS A 135 -2.41 -14.94 -13.97
N PHE A 136 -1.20 -15.42 -13.70
CA PHE A 136 -0.02 -15.11 -14.51
C PHE A 136 0.24 -16.21 -15.55
N GLN A 137 0.58 -15.80 -16.77
CA GLN A 137 1.07 -16.68 -17.83
C GLN A 137 2.60 -16.75 -17.79
N GLU A 138 3.20 -17.67 -18.56
CA GLU A 138 4.67 -17.88 -18.60
C GLU A 138 5.49 -16.62 -18.94
N HIS A 139 4.88 -15.63 -19.58
CA HIS A 139 5.54 -14.40 -20.03
C HIS A 139 5.21 -13.18 -19.16
N ASP A 140 4.38 -13.32 -18.13
CA ASP A 140 4.06 -12.19 -17.26
C ASP A 140 5.16 -12.00 -16.21
N GLU A 141 5.63 -10.75 -16.08
CA GLU A 141 6.57 -10.38 -15.03
C GLU A 141 5.82 -9.89 -13.80
N LEU A 142 5.78 -10.72 -12.76
CA LEU A 142 5.31 -10.35 -11.43
C LEU A 142 6.48 -10.05 -10.50
N GLN A 143 6.50 -8.84 -9.96
CA GLN A 143 7.37 -8.49 -8.84
C GLN A 143 6.52 -8.06 -7.65
N VAL A 144 6.60 -8.79 -6.53
CA VAL A 144 6.05 -8.29 -5.27
C VAL A 144 7.02 -7.28 -4.67
N TRP A 145 6.59 -6.01 -4.60
CA TRP A 145 7.45 -4.91 -4.20
C TRP A 145 7.56 -4.78 -2.67
N GLY A 146 6.46 -5.04 -1.96
CA GLY A 146 6.37 -5.02 -0.51
C GLY A 146 5.00 -5.41 0.02
N VAL A 147 4.89 -5.57 1.33
CA VAL A 147 3.66 -5.95 2.02
C VAL A 147 2.99 -4.70 2.59
N VAL A 148 1.68 -4.58 2.38
CA VAL A 148 0.87 -3.50 2.99
C VAL A 148 0.67 -3.82 4.47
N THR A 149 1.16 -2.94 5.34
CA THR A 149 1.08 -3.09 6.81
C THR A 149 -0.04 -2.25 7.43
N GLY A 150 -0.56 -1.26 6.70
CA GLY A 150 -1.66 -0.43 7.15
C GLY A 150 -2.21 0.47 6.04
N ALA A 151 -3.39 1.02 6.30
CA ALA A 151 -4.03 2.03 5.46
C ALA A 151 -4.55 3.15 6.37
N VAL A 152 -4.45 4.40 5.91
CA VAL A 152 -4.93 5.57 6.63
C VAL A 152 -5.78 6.42 5.69
N SER A 153 -7.03 6.62 6.06
CA SER A 153 -7.96 7.51 5.38
C SER A 153 -7.97 8.87 6.06
N ARG A 154 -7.94 9.93 5.26
CA ARG A 154 -8.17 11.30 5.75
C ARG A 154 -9.46 11.82 5.12
N PHE A 155 -10.44 12.13 5.97
CA PHE A 155 -11.68 12.75 5.53
C PHE A 155 -11.45 14.24 5.24
N ALA A 156 -12.13 14.75 4.22
CA ALA A 156 -12.23 16.19 3.99
C ALA A 156 -13.04 16.82 5.13
N VAL A 157 -12.55 17.94 5.65
CA VAL A 157 -13.19 18.75 6.69
C VAL A 157 -13.31 20.17 6.17
#